data_AF-R7KBX1-F1
#
_entry.id   AF-R7KBX1-F1
#
_cell.length_a   1.000
_cell.length_b   1.000
_cell.length_c   1.000
_cell.angle_alpha   90.00
_cell.angle_beta   90.00
_cell.angle_gamma   90.00
#
_symmetry.space_group_name_H-M   'P 1'
#
loop_
_entity.id
_entity.type
_entity.pdbx_description
1 polymer ?
#
loop_
_entity_poly.entity_id
_entity_poly.type
_entity_poly.pdbx_seq_one_letter_code
_entity_poly.pdbx_strand_id
1 'polypeptide(L)'
;MKISVNTSSKKELFNDLKIKFMLLASIIGTAILLIIFIAIFAAQYGDMQLSIKDSLFTTIEDFKSNSGAGSEFDDFDTRNHCILLVERNGIIVIKQHFDGYTPTEQSQIINIVINTDNERVTIGKRHFQILKESTSNYVFDETVYAIYDYTMEYNSIMIMVIAFSCSIILSAWLFSLIGWLFAKHAVKPVEYAFHNQKELVTNVSHELKTPLTVLATNINLAKGSLTAKNAEAKSWLDSSAAQIEKMNKLILEMLELSKFTSVFYNPNFEKINLSDFLESTLLSFEATCYFKKITLETKIEKDVWCYVDKNSLERLLSILCDNAIKYTPEDGKIRAGLVRQKKKVTLTISNTGEGISEENIKHIFERFYKVSTDVEQSKSFGLGLSIARSIAQSMGGEISCESEPNKYTAFTVTLPLEKKKNQGEVNQKRLSERKKDAKALAETKSQTDAKKVKSKHKRRALTSSESENNFIEKETRQIESDDERQK
;
A
#
# COMPACT_ATOMS: atom_id res chain seq x y z
N MET A 1 -32.58 -2.06 24.14
CA MET A 1 -32.29 -2.68 22.84
C MET A 1 -30.79 -2.99 22.78
N LYS A 2 -30.40 -4.21 23.21
CA LYS A 2 -29.00 -4.66 23.15
C LYS A 2 -28.68 -4.95 21.69
N ILE A 3 -27.97 -4.07 21.02
CA ILE A 3 -27.31 -4.41 19.76
C ILE A 3 -26.07 -5.22 20.14
N SER A 4 -26.26 -6.48 20.52
CA SER A 4 -25.17 -7.46 20.50
C SER A 4 -24.86 -7.73 19.03
N VAL A 5 -24.10 -6.83 18.39
CA VAL A 5 -23.53 -7.13 17.07
C VAL A 5 -22.63 -8.33 17.29
N ASN A 6 -23.13 -9.47 16.81
CA ASN A 6 -22.58 -10.81 16.88
C ASN A 6 -21.06 -10.77 16.60
N THR A 7 -20.26 -11.20 17.57
CA THR A 7 -18.80 -11.31 17.45
C THR A 7 -18.40 -12.32 16.37
N SER A 8 -19.28 -13.28 16.03
CA SER A 8 -19.07 -14.25 14.93
C SER A 8 -19.06 -13.58 13.55
N SER A 9 -20.08 -12.77 13.24
CA SER A 9 -20.22 -12.07 11.96
C SER A 9 -19.06 -11.10 11.66
N LYS A 10 -18.36 -10.61 12.69
CA LYS A 10 -17.23 -9.68 12.54
C LYS A 10 -15.90 -10.38 12.27
N LYS A 11 -15.64 -11.48 12.97
CA LYS A 11 -14.51 -12.37 12.62
C LYS A 11 -14.67 -12.84 11.20
N GLU A 12 -15.90 -13.17 10.79
CA GLU A 12 -16.23 -13.52 9.42
C GLU A 12 -15.93 -12.37 8.45
N LEU A 13 -16.33 -11.12 8.73
CA LEU A 13 -16.06 -9.97 7.84
C LEU A 13 -14.54 -9.74 7.61
N PHE A 14 -13.74 -9.70 8.68
CA PHE A 14 -12.30 -9.48 8.54
C PHE A 14 -11.56 -10.70 8.00
N ASN A 15 -12.06 -11.91 8.24
CA ASN A 15 -11.52 -13.12 7.63
C ASN A 15 -11.85 -13.19 6.13
N ASP A 16 -13.07 -12.80 5.75
CA ASP A 16 -13.50 -12.68 4.36
C ASP A 16 -12.66 -11.63 3.61
N LEU A 17 -12.36 -10.50 4.25
CA LEU A 17 -11.46 -9.49 3.66
C LEU A 17 -10.03 -10.04 3.46
N LYS A 18 -9.50 -10.82 4.42
CA LYS A 18 -8.18 -11.46 4.30
C LYS A 18 -8.16 -12.51 3.18
N ILE A 19 -9.21 -13.32 3.07
CA ILE A 19 -9.37 -14.33 2.01
C ILE A 19 -9.46 -13.65 0.65
N LYS A 20 -10.27 -12.60 0.50
CA LYS A 20 -10.38 -11.82 -0.75
C LYS A 20 -9.04 -11.23 -1.17
N PHE A 21 -8.28 -10.66 -0.24
CA PHE A 21 -6.96 -10.11 -0.54
C PHE A 21 -5.96 -11.19 -0.97
N MET A 22 -5.97 -12.34 -0.27
CA MET A 22 -5.14 -13.50 -0.61
C MET A 22 -5.46 -14.03 -2.01
N LEU A 23 -6.75 -14.21 -2.33
CA LEU A 23 -7.21 -14.67 -3.65
C LEU A 23 -6.82 -13.67 -4.74
N LEU A 24 -7.02 -12.37 -4.51
CA LEU A 24 -6.65 -11.33 -5.47
C LEU A 24 -5.14 -11.33 -5.75
N ALA A 25 -4.31 -11.41 -4.70
CA ALA A 25 -2.85 -11.44 -4.85
C ALA A 25 -2.38 -12.70 -5.60
N SER A 26 -2.98 -13.86 -5.31
CA SER A 26 -2.71 -15.11 -6.00
C SER A 26 -3.11 -15.07 -7.47
N ILE A 27 -4.32 -14.58 -7.78
CA ILE A 27 -4.83 -14.44 -9.16
C ILE A 27 -3.97 -13.47 -9.98
N ILE A 28 -3.65 -12.28 -9.43
CA ILE A 28 -2.83 -11.29 -10.15
C ILE A 28 -1.41 -11.82 -10.38
N GLY A 29 -0.79 -12.39 -9.33
CA GLY A 29 0.58 -12.91 -9.42
C GLY A 29 0.70 -14.06 -10.41
N THR A 30 -0.24 -15.00 -10.39
CA THR A 30 -0.28 -16.12 -11.34
C THR A 30 -0.59 -15.68 -12.76
N ALA A 31 -1.50 -14.73 -12.96
CA ALA A 31 -1.82 -14.19 -14.29
C ALA A 31 -0.61 -13.51 -14.93
N ILE A 32 0.16 -12.73 -14.16
CA ILE A 32 1.39 -12.09 -14.66
C ILE A 32 2.42 -13.14 -15.10
N LEU A 33 2.65 -14.18 -14.29
CA LEU A 33 3.58 -15.25 -14.65
C LEU A 33 3.11 -16.04 -15.86
N LEU A 34 1.81 -16.30 -15.98
CA LEU A 34 1.23 -16.97 -17.14
C LEU A 34 1.49 -16.18 -18.43
N ILE A 35 1.29 -14.86 -18.39
CA ILE A 35 1.56 -13.98 -19.55
C ILE A 35 3.05 -14.04 -19.92
N ILE A 36 3.95 -13.98 -18.94
CA ILE A 36 5.40 -14.06 -19.17
C ILE A 36 5.78 -15.41 -19.79
N PHE A 37 5.27 -16.51 -19.24
CA PHE A 37 5.57 -17.86 -19.73
C PHE A 37 5.00 -18.12 -21.13
N ILE A 38 3.82 -17.59 -21.45
CA ILE A 38 3.26 -17.64 -22.82
C ILE A 38 4.16 -16.87 -23.79
N ALA A 39 4.65 -15.69 -23.40
CA ALA A 39 5.54 -14.90 -24.24
C ALA A 39 6.89 -15.61 -24.50
N ILE A 40 7.49 -16.20 -23.45
CA ILE A 40 8.73 -16.98 -23.57
C ILE A 40 8.51 -18.22 -24.45
N PHE A 41 7.40 -18.95 -24.24
CA PHE A 41 7.06 -20.11 -25.05
C PHE A 41 6.87 -19.72 -26.53
N ALA A 42 6.14 -18.64 -26.82
CA ALA A 42 5.93 -18.17 -28.17
C ALA A 42 7.24 -17.76 -28.86
N ALA A 43 8.13 -17.07 -28.15
CA ALA A 43 9.45 -16.70 -28.64
C ALA A 43 10.31 -17.94 -28.95
N GLN A 44 10.41 -18.88 -28.01
CA GLN A 44 11.21 -20.10 -28.17
C GLN A 44 10.65 -21.02 -29.28
N TYR A 45 9.33 -21.14 -29.36
CA TYR A 45 8.68 -21.92 -30.42
C TYR A 45 8.89 -21.27 -31.78
N GLY A 46 8.80 -19.94 -31.88
CA GLY A 46 9.08 -19.20 -33.11
C GLY A 46 10.53 -19.37 -33.57
N ASP A 47 11.49 -19.23 -32.66
CA ASP A 47 12.92 -19.43 -32.92
C ASP A 47 13.22 -20.85 -33.43
N MET A 48 12.65 -21.87 -32.79
CA MET A 48 12.75 -23.27 -33.25
C MET A 48 12.19 -23.42 -34.67
N GLN A 49 11.02 -22.84 -34.97
CA GLN A 49 10.42 -22.95 -36.32
C GLN A 49 11.26 -22.26 -37.38
N LEU A 50 11.87 -21.12 -37.08
CA LEU A 50 12.77 -20.43 -38.00
C LEU A 50 14.05 -21.24 -38.21
N SER A 51 14.68 -21.72 -37.14
CA SER A 51 15.90 -22.54 -37.21
C SER A 51 15.69 -23.82 -38.04
N ILE A 52 14.56 -24.52 -37.86
CA ILE A 52 14.22 -25.72 -38.65
C ILE A 52 14.06 -25.36 -40.12
N LYS A 53 13.29 -24.29 -40.43
CA LYS A 53 13.06 -23.87 -41.82
C LYS A 53 14.36 -23.44 -42.50
N ASP A 54 15.15 -22.58 -41.86
CA ASP A 54 16.41 -22.07 -42.40
C ASP A 54 17.38 -23.22 -42.66
N SER A 55 17.48 -24.19 -41.74
CA SER A 55 18.32 -25.38 -41.93
C SER A 55 17.88 -26.24 -43.11
N LEU A 56 16.57 -26.48 -43.25
CA LEU A 56 16.01 -27.26 -44.38
C LEU A 56 16.23 -26.55 -45.72
N PHE A 57 15.93 -25.25 -45.81
CA PHE A 57 16.09 -24.47 -47.03
C PHE A 57 17.56 -24.34 -47.43
N THR A 58 18.44 -24.00 -46.50
CA THR A 58 19.89 -23.86 -46.76
C THR A 58 20.47 -25.17 -47.27
N THR A 59 20.08 -26.31 -46.68
CA THR A 59 20.56 -27.64 -47.13
C THR A 59 20.17 -27.94 -48.59
N ILE A 60 18.94 -27.60 -49.00
CA ILE A 60 18.50 -27.79 -50.39
C ILE A 60 19.17 -26.79 -51.34
N GLU A 61 19.35 -25.53 -50.93
CA GLU A 61 19.99 -24.50 -51.74
C GLU A 61 21.50 -24.76 -51.94
N ASP A 62 22.20 -25.17 -50.89
CA ASP A 62 23.59 -25.64 -50.94
C ASP A 62 23.72 -26.85 -51.87
N PHE A 63 22.75 -27.77 -51.85
CA PHE A 63 22.72 -28.89 -52.78
C PHE A 63 22.57 -28.43 -54.22
N LYS A 64 21.62 -27.54 -54.51
CA LYS A 64 21.38 -27.05 -55.87
C LYS A 64 22.55 -26.25 -56.44
N SER A 65 23.17 -25.39 -55.64
CA SER A 65 24.32 -24.57 -56.05
C SER A 65 25.55 -25.42 -56.36
N ASN A 66 25.79 -26.49 -55.60
CA ASN A 66 26.92 -27.40 -55.80
C ASN A 66 26.66 -28.50 -56.84
N SER A 67 25.39 -28.85 -57.13
CA SER A 67 25.04 -29.88 -58.12
C SER A 67 25.37 -29.52 -59.58
N GLY A 68 25.72 -28.26 -59.87
CA GLY A 68 26.11 -27.77 -61.20
C GLY A 68 27.58 -28.00 -61.58
N ALA A 69 28.45 -28.36 -60.64
CA ALA A 69 29.86 -28.62 -60.88
C ALA A 69 30.15 -30.11 -60.61
N GLY A 70 30.66 -30.85 -61.59
CA GLY A 70 30.88 -32.30 -61.52
C GLY A 70 31.97 -32.77 -60.53
N SER A 71 31.93 -32.35 -59.28
CA SER A 71 32.80 -32.82 -58.20
C SER A 71 32.17 -34.01 -57.45
N GLU A 72 33.01 -34.97 -57.05
CA GLU A 72 32.64 -36.01 -56.09
C GLU A 72 32.14 -35.36 -54.78
N PHE A 73 30.96 -35.80 -54.34
CA PHE A 73 30.13 -35.19 -53.31
C PHE A 73 30.60 -35.58 -51.89
N ASP A 74 31.80 -35.17 -51.48
CA ASP A 74 32.39 -35.64 -50.20
C ASP A 74 32.51 -34.59 -49.08
N ASP A 75 32.13 -33.32 -49.30
CA ASP A 75 32.28 -32.29 -48.26
C ASP A 75 31.06 -31.37 -48.17
N PHE A 76 29.96 -31.89 -47.63
CA PHE A 76 28.87 -31.06 -47.13
C PHE A 76 29.23 -30.59 -45.71
N ASP A 77 29.02 -29.30 -45.44
CA ASP A 77 29.27 -28.73 -44.12
C ASP A 77 28.47 -29.49 -43.05
N THR A 78 29.18 -30.26 -42.22
CA THR A 78 28.64 -31.07 -41.13
C THR A 78 27.92 -30.26 -40.04
N ARG A 79 27.87 -28.93 -40.19
CA ARG A 79 27.12 -28.02 -39.31
C ARG A 79 25.61 -28.06 -39.52
N ASN A 80 25.12 -28.56 -40.65
CA ASN A 80 23.68 -28.73 -40.86
C ASN A 80 23.23 -30.07 -40.30
N HIS A 81 22.43 -30.04 -39.23
CA HIS A 81 21.76 -31.21 -38.62
C HIS A 81 20.70 -31.87 -39.52
N CYS A 82 20.72 -31.58 -40.83
CA CYS A 82 19.82 -32.12 -41.83
C CYS A 82 20.39 -33.41 -42.42
N ILE A 83 19.52 -34.37 -42.71
CA ILE A 83 19.82 -35.53 -43.53
C ILE A 83 19.31 -35.24 -44.94
N LEU A 84 20.16 -35.43 -45.94
CA LEU A 84 19.84 -35.20 -47.35
C LEU A 84 19.72 -36.53 -48.11
N LEU A 85 18.54 -36.77 -48.70
CA LEU A 85 18.27 -37.90 -49.58
C LEU A 85 17.95 -37.39 -50.99
N VAL A 86 18.52 -38.07 -51.99
CA VAL A 86 18.28 -37.74 -53.40
C VAL A 86 17.76 -38.97 -54.11
N GLU A 87 16.58 -38.86 -54.71
CA GLU A 87 15.95 -39.90 -55.53
C GLU A 87 16.12 -39.55 -57.01
N ARG A 88 16.85 -40.39 -57.76
CA ARG A 88 17.05 -40.27 -59.22
C ARG A 88 16.60 -41.56 -59.89
N ASN A 89 15.57 -41.50 -60.74
CA ASN A 89 15.00 -42.65 -61.45
C ASN A 89 14.67 -43.85 -60.54
N GLY A 90 14.19 -43.61 -59.32
CA GLY A 90 13.88 -44.64 -58.32
C GLY A 90 15.09 -45.19 -57.53
N ILE A 91 16.29 -44.67 -57.75
CA ILE A 91 17.48 -44.97 -56.94
C ILE A 91 17.66 -43.86 -55.89
N ILE A 92 17.73 -44.26 -54.62
CA ILE A 92 17.93 -43.35 -53.49
C ILE A 92 19.42 -43.30 -53.14
N VAL A 93 19.98 -42.10 -53.14
CA VAL A 93 21.36 -41.84 -52.73
C VAL A 93 21.34 -40.99 -51.45
N ILE A 94 21.96 -41.50 -50.39
CA ILE A 94 22.15 -40.77 -49.15
C ILE A 94 23.38 -39.87 -49.33
N LYS A 95 23.19 -38.56 -49.22
CA LYS A 95 24.26 -37.57 -49.43
C LYS A 95 24.87 -37.07 -48.13
N GLN A 96 24.13 -37.11 -47.02
CA GLN A 96 24.61 -36.72 -45.70
C GLN A 96 24.34 -37.83 -44.67
N HIS A 97 25.31 -38.12 -43.81
CA HIS A 97 25.30 -39.31 -42.95
C HIS A 97 24.27 -39.20 -41.82
N PHE A 98 23.61 -40.32 -41.51
CA PHE A 98 22.75 -40.47 -40.35
C PHE A 98 23.60 -40.72 -39.09
N ASP A 99 24.29 -39.70 -38.61
CA ASP A 99 25.10 -39.81 -37.40
C ASP A 99 24.22 -40.09 -36.17
N GLY A 100 24.52 -41.14 -35.42
CA GLY A 100 23.76 -41.53 -34.21
C GLY A 100 22.45 -42.30 -34.48
N TYR A 101 22.28 -42.90 -35.66
CA TYR A 101 21.16 -43.79 -35.98
C TYR A 101 21.66 -45.20 -36.31
N THR A 102 20.92 -46.21 -35.85
CA THR A 102 21.17 -47.60 -36.23
C THR A 102 20.77 -47.87 -37.69
N PRO A 103 21.39 -48.83 -38.40
CA PRO A 103 21.01 -49.14 -39.79
C PRO A 103 19.53 -49.50 -39.98
N THR A 104 18.92 -50.09 -38.94
CA THR A 104 17.48 -50.37 -38.87
C THR A 104 16.63 -49.10 -38.80
N GLU A 105 17.03 -48.11 -37.99
CA GLU A 105 16.34 -46.82 -37.89
C GLU A 105 16.48 -46.02 -39.19
N GLN A 106 17.66 -46.04 -39.82
CA GLN A 106 17.90 -45.38 -41.11
C GLN A 106 16.95 -45.90 -42.18
N SER A 107 16.85 -47.24 -42.31
CA SER A 107 15.97 -47.88 -43.29
C SER A 107 14.48 -47.54 -43.04
N GLN A 108 14.08 -47.45 -41.77
CA GLN A 108 12.72 -47.05 -41.39
C GLN A 108 12.43 -45.58 -41.72
N ILE A 109 13.37 -44.68 -41.42
CA ILE A 109 13.24 -43.25 -41.72
C ILE A 109 13.13 -43.04 -43.23
N ILE A 110 14.02 -43.65 -44.02
CA ILE A 110 14.01 -43.53 -45.49
C ILE A 110 12.67 -44.02 -46.07
N ASN A 111 12.19 -45.19 -45.63
CA ASN A 111 10.93 -45.75 -46.12
C ASN A 111 9.73 -44.83 -45.79
N ILE A 112 9.68 -44.29 -44.57
CA ILE A 112 8.57 -43.41 -44.15
C ILE A 112 8.65 -42.05 -44.86
N VAL A 113 9.84 -41.47 -45.00
CA VAL A 113 10.04 -40.16 -45.64
C VAL A 113 9.60 -40.17 -47.11
N ILE A 114 9.93 -41.25 -47.85
CA ILE A 114 9.62 -41.35 -49.28
C ILE A 114 8.13 -41.60 -49.52
N ASN A 115 7.47 -42.33 -48.62
CA ASN A 115 6.07 -42.71 -48.77
C ASN A 115 5.09 -41.78 -48.04
N THR A 116 5.55 -40.68 -47.44
CA THR A 116 4.68 -39.74 -46.72
C THR A 116 4.56 -38.41 -47.47
N ASP A 117 3.34 -37.87 -47.47
CA ASP A 117 3.07 -36.50 -47.92
C ASP A 117 3.10 -35.50 -46.74
N ASN A 118 3.33 -35.98 -45.52
CA ASN A 118 3.36 -35.13 -44.33
C ASN A 118 4.71 -34.43 -44.18
N GLU A 119 4.68 -33.12 -43.98
CA GLU A 119 5.89 -32.33 -43.68
C GLU A 119 6.48 -32.63 -42.29
N ARG A 120 5.70 -33.25 -41.39
CA ARG A 120 6.15 -33.66 -40.04
C ARG A 120 5.85 -35.12 -39.79
N VAL A 121 6.85 -35.83 -39.27
CA VAL A 121 6.75 -37.25 -38.96
C VAL A 121 7.34 -37.51 -37.59
N THR A 122 6.68 -38.38 -36.82
CA THR A 122 7.23 -38.90 -35.56
C THR A 122 7.51 -40.39 -35.73
N ILE A 123 8.75 -40.81 -35.47
CA ILE A 123 9.19 -42.21 -35.58
C ILE A 123 9.74 -42.61 -34.22
N GLY A 124 9.01 -43.48 -33.50
CA GLY A 124 9.33 -43.82 -32.12
C GLY A 124 9.26 -42.59 -31.20
N LYS A 125 10.40 -42.18 -30.64
CA LYS A 125 10.54 -40.98 -29.79
C LYS A 125 11.16 -39.79 -30.52
N ARG A 126 11.44 -39.92 -31.82
CA ARG A 126 12.11 -38.90 -32.61
C ARG A 126 11.13 -38.15 -33.49
N HIS A 127 11.39 -36.86 -33.69
CA HIS A 127 10.54 -35.95 -34.43
C HIS A 127 11.31 -35.34 -35.60
N PHE A 128 10.76 -35.50 -36.80
CA PHE A 128 11.39 -35.07 -38.05
C PHE A 128 10.50 -34.08 -38.79
N GLN A 129 11.13 -33.05 -39.35
CA GLN A 129 10.52 -32.15 -40.32
C GLN A 129 11.14 -32.45 -41.69
N ILE A 130 10.31 -32.58 -42.71
CA ILE A 130 10.73 -32.94 -44.07
C ILE A 130 10.39 -31.78 -45.00
N LEU A 131 11.34 -31.44 -45.87
CA LEU A 131 11.13 -30.57 -47.01
C LEU A 131 11.46 -31.36 -48.28
N LYS A 132 10.48 -31.49 -49.17
CA LYS A 132 10.60 -32.20 -50.44
C LYS A 132 10.60 -31.20 -51.58
N GLU A 133 11.56 -31.31 -52.48
CA GLU A 133 11.59 -30.52 -53.69
C GLU A 133 11.94 -31.38 -54.91
N SER A 134 11.04 -31.40 -55.90
CA SER A 134 11.23 -32.14 -57.14
C SER A 134 11.70 -31.18 -58.24
N THR A 135 12.83 -31.51 -58.87
CA THR A 135 13.36 -30.81 -60.03
C THR A 135 13.29 -31.74 -61.23
N SER A 136 12.57 -31.33 -62.28
CA SER A 136 12.53 -32.05 -63.55
C SER A 136 13.40 -31.31 -64.56
N ASN A 137 14.50 -31.94 -65.00
CA ASN A 137 15.32 -31.46 -66.10
C ASN A 137 15.11 -32.38 -67.32
N TYR A 138 15.42 -31.90 -68.52
CA TYR A 138 15.24 -32.63 -69.80
C TYR A 138 15.89 -34.03 -69.88
N VAL A 139 16.70 -34.41 -68.89
CA VAL A 139 17.48 -35.66 -68.87
C VAL A 139 17.05 -36.61 -67.74
N PHE A 140 16.62 -36.13 -66.56
CA PHE A 140 16.25 -36.95 -65.40
C PHE A 140 15.25 -36.23 -64.47
N ASP A 141 14.37 -37.00 -63.82
CA ASP A 141 13.58 -36.53 -62.68
C ASP A 141 14.37 -36.77 -61.38
N GLU A 142 14.61 -35.69 -60.64
CA GLU A 142 15.36 -35.71 -59.38
C GLU A 142 14.48 -35.15 -58.26
N THR A 143 14.28 -35.92 -57.20
CA THR A 143 13.60 -35.44 -56.00
C THR A 143 14.55 -35.40 -54.83
N VAL A 144 14.66 -34.23 -54.21
CA VAL A 144 15.52 -33.97 -53.07
C VAL A 144 14.67 -33.89 -51.80
N TYR A 145 15.05 -34.66 -50.79
CA TYR A 145 14.43 -34.63 -49.47
C TYR A 145 15.46 -34.13 -48.46
N ALA A 146 15.18 -32.99 -47.83
CA ALA A 146 15.88 -32.54 -46.64
C ALA A 146 15.06 -32.92 -45.40
N ILE A 147 15.71 -33.55 -44.42
CA ILE A 147 15.07 -34.06 -43.20
C ILE A 147 15.80 -33.45 -42.00
N TYR A 148 15.09 -32.74 -41.13
CA TYR A 148 15.65 -32.18 -39.90
C TYR A 148 15.11 -32.96 -38.69
N ASP A 149 15.99 -33.54 -37.88
CA ASP A 149 15.63 -34.15 -36.59
C ASP A 149 15.58 -33.08 -35.49
N TYR A 150 14.37 -32.64 -35.13
CA TYR A 150 14.16 -31.62 -34.09
C TYR A 150 13.84 -32.21 -32.71
N THR A 151 14.21 -33.47 -32.45
CA THR A 151 13.88 -34.16 -31.20
C THR A 151 14.44 -33.47 -29.96
N MET A 152 15.64 -32.88 -30.07
CA MET A 152 16.28 -32.19 -28.94
C MET A 152 15.56 -30.89 -28.59
N GLU A 153 15.13 -30.14 -29.61
CA GLU A 153 14.36 -28.90 -29.48
C GLU A 153 12.97 -29.20 -28.94
N TYR A 154 12.32 -30.25 -29.44
CA TYR A 154 11.04 -30.74 -28.91
C TYR A 154 11.14 -31.09 -27.42
N ASN A 155 12.14 -31.90 -27.03
CA ASN A 155 12.36 -32.28 -25.64
C ASN A 155 12.64 -31.06 -24.75
N SER A 156 13.43 -30.11 -25.25
CA SER A 156 13.73 -28.87 -24.53
C SER A 156 12.47 -28.03 -24.27
N ILE A 157 11.59 -27.90 -25.27
CA ILE A 157 10.30 -27.22 -25.12
C ILE A 157 9.40 -27.97 -24.13
N MET A 158 9.33 -29.30 -24.19
CA MET A 158 8.50 -30.10 -23.28
C MET A 158 8.97 -29.98 -21.83
N ILE A 159 10.28 -30.00 -21.57
CA ILE A 159 10.85 -29.76 -20.23
C ILE A 159 10.47 -28.36 -19.73
N MET A 160 10.55 -27.35 -20.61
CA MET A 160 10.15 -25.98 -20.26
C MET A 160 8.65 -25.88 -19.91
N VAL A 161 7.78 -26.55 -20.66
CA VAL A 161 6.32 -26.58 -20.37
C VAL A 161 6.04 -27.20 -19.00
N ILE A 162 6.71 -28.31 -18.67
CA ILE A 162 6.57 -28.95 -17.35
C ILE A 162 7.11 -28.02 -16.25
N ALA A 163 8.29 -27.42 -16.44
CA ALA A 163 8.91 -26.50 -15.49
C ALA A 163 8.03 -25.27 -15.21
N PHE A 164 7.45 -24.66 -16.25
CA PHE A 164 6.52 -23.55 -16.11
C PHE A 164 5.23 -23.96 -15.39
N SER A 165 4.69 -25.13 -15.70
CA SER A 165 3.50 -25.66 -15.02
C SER A 165 3.75 -25.84 -13.51
N CYS A 166 4.89 -26.42 -13.13
CA CYS A 166 5.30 -26.55 -11.73
C CYS A 166 5.52 -25.17 -11.08
N SER A 167 6.16 -24.24 -11.79
CA SER A 167 6.40 -22.89 -11.29
C SER A 167 5.10 -22.11 -11.05
N ILE A 168 4.07 -22.29 -11.88
CA ILE A 168 2.76 -21.65 -11.68
C ILE A 168 2.13 -22.14 -10.37
N ILE A 169 2.13 -23.45 -10.12
CA ILE A 169 1.57 -24.03 -8.89
C ILE A 169 2.32 -23.51 -7.66
N LEU A 170 3.65 -23.53 -7.69
CA LEU A 170 4.49 -23.03 -6.61
C LEU A 170 4.26 -21.53 -6.36
N SER A 171 4.15 -20.74 -7.42
CA SER A 171 3.88 -19.31 -7.33
C SER A 171 2.51 -19.01 -6.73
N ALA A 172 1.48 -19.76 -7.08
CA ALA A 172 0.13 -19.59 -6.54
C ALA A 172 0.12 -19.80 -5.01
N TRP A 173 0.85 -20.82 -4.54
CA TRP A 173 1.04 -21.08 -3.12
C TRP A 173 1.82 -19.95 -2.43
N LEU A 174 2.93 -19.51 -3.03
CA LEU A 174 3.77 -18.43 -2.51
C LEU A 174 3.04 -17.09 -2.43
N PHE A 175 2.33 -16.69 -3.49
CA PHE A 175 1.52 -15.46 -3.52
C PHE A 175 0.37 -15.51 -2.52
N SER A 176 -0.23 -16.68 -2.31
CA SER A 176 -1.25 -16.86 -1.26
C SER A 176 -0.66 -16.68 0.14
N LEU A 177 0.53 -17.24 0.40
CA LEU A 177 1.24 -17.07 1.68
C LEU A 177 1.61 -15.61 1.94
N ILE A 178 2.18 -14.93 0.94
CA ILE A 178 2.54 -13.51 1.02
C ILE A 178 1.28 -12.65 1.21
N GLY A 179 0.22 -12.91 0.44
CA GLY A 179 -1.05 -12.22 0.56
C GLY A 179 -1.65 -12.35 1.96
N TRP A 180 -1.57 -13.53 2.57
CA TRP A 180 -2.00 -13.76 3.95
C TRP A 180 -1.17 -12.96 4.97
N LEU A 181 0.15 -12.92 4.83
CA LEU A 181 1.02 -12.13 5.70
C LEU A 181 0.73 -10.63 5.63
N PHE A 182 0.59 -10.10 4.41
CA PHE A 182 0.22 -8.70 4.18
C PHE A 182 -1.15 -8.37 4.73
N ALA A 183 -2.15 -9.21 4.49
CA ALA A 183 -3.51 -9.01 4.99
C ALA A 183 -3.52 -9.01 6.54
N LYS A 184 -2.73 -9.89 7.18
CA LYS A 184 -2.58 -9.89 8.65
C LYS A 184 -1.99 -8.59 9.16
N HIS A 185 -1.04 -7.97 8.46
CA HIS A 185 -0.41 -6.73 8.91
C HIS A 185 -1.25 -5.48 8.59
N ALA A 186 -1.90 -5.44 7.43
CA ALA A 186 -2.69 -4.29 6.97
C ALA A 186 -4.05 -4.17 7.67
N VAL A 187 -4.70 -5.31 7.97
CA VAL A 187 -6.06 -5.31 8.56
C VAL A 187 -6.05 -5.05 10.06
N LYS A 188 -5.04 -5.55 10.79
CA LYS A 188 -4.92 -5.39 12.25
C LYS A 188 -5.06 -3.95 12.77
N PRO A 189 -4.34 -2.94 12.24
CA PRO A 189 -4.46 -1.57 12.72
C PRO A 189 -5.86 -0.99 12.46
N VAL A 190 -6.49 -1.36 11.34
CA VAL A 190 -7.86 -0.94 11.00
C VAL A 190 -8.86 -1.57 11.97
N GLU A 191 -8.71 -2.85 12.27
CA GLU A 191 -9.54 -3.58 13.24
C GLU A 191 -9.44 -2.96 14.63
N TYR A 192 -8.21 -2.67 15.09
CA TYR A 192 -7.96 -2.01 16.38
C TYR A 192 -8.56 -0.59 16.44
N ALA A 193 -8.34 0.22 15.40
CA ALA A 193 -8.89 1.57 15.33
C ALA A 193 -10.42 1.56 15.34
N PHE A 194 -11.04 0.67 14.57
CA PHE A 194 -12.49 0.52 14.51
C PHE A 194 -13.06 0.06 15.86
N HIS A 195 -12.39 -0.90 16.52
CA HIS A 195 -12.82 -1.39 17.83
C HIS A 195 -12.77 -0.25 18.87
N ASN A 196 -11.65 0.45 18.95
CA ASN A 196 -11.46 1.58 19.87
C ASN A 196 -12.45 2.72 19.62
N GLN A 197 -12.80 2.98 18.35
CA GLN A 197 -13.80 3.98 17.99
C GLN A 197 -15.20 3.55 18.45
N LYS A 198 -15.56 2.28 18.24
CA LYS A 198 -16.86 1.76 18.67
C LYS A 198 -17.01 1.75 20.19
N GLU A 199 -15.96 1.33 20.89
CA GLU A 199 -15.92 1.34 22.35
C GLU A 199 -16.06 2.76 22.89
N LEU A 200 -15.33 3.73 22.30
CA LEU A 200 -15.48 5.15 22.61
C LEU A 200 -16.94 5.61 22.45
N VAL A 201 -17.58 5.37 21.31
CA VAL A 201 -18.98 5.79 21.08
C VAL A 201 -19.93 5.15 22.09
N THR A 202 -19.70 3.88 22.43
CA THR A 202 -20.52 3.15 23.40
C THR A 202 -20.36 3.73 24.80
N ASN A 203 -19.12 3.90 25.26
CA ASN A 203 -18.81 4.45 26.59
C ASN A 203 -19.33 5.88 26.73
N VAL A 204 -19.18 6.71 25.70
CA VAL A 204 -19.68 8.09 25.68
C VAL A 204 -21.19 8.13 25.78
N SER A 205 -21.87 7.25 25.04
CA SER A 205 -23.33 7.14 25.09
C SER A 205 -23.80 6.77 26.51
N HIS A 206 -23.08 5.88 27.18
CA HIS A 206 -23.36 5.52 28.58
C HIS A 206 -23.09 6.69 29.55
N GLU A 207 -21.93 7.34 29.44
CA GLU A 207 -21.52 8.44 30.31
C GLU A 207 -22.36 9.72 30.11
N LEU A 208 -22.94 9.95 28.92
CA LEU A 208 -23.88 11.04 28.68
C LEU A 208 -25.30 10.73 29.15
N LYS A 209 -25.73 9.46 29.07
CA LYS A 209 -27.11 9.07 29.45
C LYS A 209 -27.36 9.30 30.94
N THR A 210 -26.38 9.05 31.80
CA THR A 210 -26.49 9.23 33.25
C THR A 210 -26.79 10.68 33.66
N PRO A 211 -25.95 11.69 33.33
CA PRO A 211 -26.22 13.09 33.67
C PRO A 211 -27.50 13.61 33.00
N LEU A 212 -27.80 13.16 31.77
CA LEU A 212 -29.04 13.54 31.07
C LEU A 212 -30.29 13.01 31.77
N THR A 213 -30.24 11.79 32.31
CA THR A 213 -31.36 11.20 33.08
C THR A 213 -31.59 11.99 34.36
N VAL A 214 -30.53 12.33 35.10
CA VAL A 214 -30.63 13.16 36.32
C VAL A 214 -31.19 14.55 36.00
N LEU A 215 -30.70 15.18 34.93
CA LEU A 215 -31.20 16.47 34.45
C LEU A 215 -32.69 16.41 34.12
N ALA A 216 -33.13 15.39 33.38
CA ALA A 216 -34.54 15.21 33.03
C ALA A 216 -35.42 15.00 34.26
N THR A 217 -34.96 14.21 35.24
CA THR A 217 -35.67 13.99 36.51
C THR A 217 -35.77 15.30 37.29
N ASN A 218 -34.69 16.06 37.45
CA ASN A 218 -34.70 17.34 38.15
C ASN A 218 -35.66 18.35 37.49
N ILE A 219 -35.66 18.42 36.15
CA ILE A 219 -36.58 19.29 35.39
C ILE A 219 -38.04 18.84 35.59
N ASN A 220 -38.31 17.53 35.61
CA ASN A 220 -39.66 17.01 35.84
C ASN A 220 -40.16 17.29 37.26
N LEU A 221 -39.28 17.16 38.26
CA LEU A 221 -39.58 17.55 39.64
C LEU A 221 -39.89 19.05 39.72
N ALA A 222 -39.05 19.89 39.11
CA ALA A 222 -39.27 21.34 39.05
C ALA A 222 -40.60 21.72 38.36
N LYS A 223 -41.00 21.00 37.29
CA LYS A 223 -42.28 21.23 36.59
C LYS A 223 -43.49 20.74 37.36
N GLY A 224 -43.38 19.62 38.08
CA GLY A 224 -44.47 18.99 38.80
C GLY A 224 -44.78 19.64 40.16
N SER A 225 -43.86 20.43 40.69
CA SER A 225 -43.99 21.02 42.03
C SER A 225 -44.48 22.47 41.98
N LEU A 226 -45.80 22.65 41.88
CA LEU A 226 -46.47 23.96 42.06
C LEU A 226 -46.32 24.51 43.50
N THR A 227 -45.87 23.69 44.44
CA THR A 227 -45.75 23.98 45.88
C THR A 227 -44.34 23.75 46.45
N ALA A 228 -43.33 23.51 45.60
CA ALA A 228 -41.95 23.32 46.09
C ALA A 228 -41.47 24.56 46.86
N LYS A 229 -40.87 24.33 48.03
CA LYS A 229 -40.20 25.41 48.78
C LYS A 229 -39.01 25.92 47.96
N ASN A 230 -38.70 27.22 48.05
CA ASN A 230 -37.58 27.84 47.32
C ASN A 230 -36.24 27.08 47.45
N ALA A 231 -35.99 26.42 48.59
CA ALA A 231 -34.78 25.64 48.82
C ALA A 231 -34.71 24.33 48.01
N GLU A 232 -35.84 23.63 47.80
CA GLU A 232 -35.90 22.37 47.03
C GLU A 232 -35.75 22.65 45.53
N ALA A 233 -36.44 23.68 45.04
CA ALA A 233 -36.29 24.14 43.66
C ALA A 233 -34.85 24.58 43.37
N LYS A 234 -34.21 25.29 44.31
CA LYS A 234 -32.81 25.68 44.20
C LYS A 234 -31.88 24.46 44.14
N SER A 235 -32.09 23.46 45.00
CA SER A 235 -31.31 22.21 44.99
C SER A 235 -31.41 21.46 43.64
N TRP A 236 -32.59 21.39 43.03
CA TRP A 236 -32.75 20.78 41.71
C TRP A 236 -32.06 21.57 40.60
N LEU A 237 -32.09 22.91 40.66
CA LEU A 237 -31.38 23.78 39.72
C LEU A 237 -29.85 23.65 39.87
N ASP A 238 -29.35 23.67 41.11
CA ASP A 238 -27.92 23.51 41.40
C ASP A 238 -27.42 22.12 40.93
N SER A 239 -28.20 21.07 41.19
CA SER A 239 -27.92 19.72 40.71
C SER A 239 -27.93 19.64 39.17
N SER A 240 -28.88 20.31 38.52
CA SER A 240 -28.96 20.41 37.05
C SER A 240 -27.76 21.13 36.45
N ALA A 241 -27.36 22.26 37.05
CA ALA A 241 -26.18 23.01 36.63
C ALA A 241 -24.91 22.15 36.75
N ALA A 242 -24.75 21.42 37.85
CA ALA A 242 -23.63 20.49 38.04
C ALA A 242 -23.59 19.37 36.97
N GLN A 243 -24.74 18.83 36.55
CA GLN A 243 -24.78 17.84 35.46
C GLN A 243 -24.39 18.43 34.11
N ILE A 244 -24.81 19.67 33.81
CA ILE A 244 -24.43 20.38 32.57
C ILE A 244 -22.91 20.61 32.55
N GLU A 245 -22.33 21.08 33.65
CA GLU A 245 -20.89 21.27 33.76
C GLU A 245 -20.13 19.95 33.55
N LYS A 246 -20.63 18.87 34.16
CA LYS A 246 -20.08 17.52 33.99
C LYS A 246 -20.12 17.09 32.52
N MET A 247 -21.24 17.28 31.83
CA MET A 247 -21.35 16.97 30.39
C MET A 247 -20.41 17.82 29.53
N ASN A 248 -20.27 19.11 29.83
CA ASN A 248 -19.38 20.01 29.10
C ASN A 248 -17.92 19.55 29.23
N LYS A 249 -17.50 19.17 30.45
CA LYS A 249 -16.16 18.60 30.69
C LYS A 249 -15.91 17.32 29.87
N LEU A 250 -16.88 16.41 29.79
CA LEU A 250 -16.77 15.21 28.96
C LEU A 250 -16.54 15.56 27.49
N ILE A 251 -17.34 16.48 26.96
CA ILE A 251 -17.26 16.90 25.56
C ILE A 251 -15.88 17.50 25.26
N LEU A 252 -15.36 18.36 26.13
CA LEU A 252 -14.04 18.96 25.97
C LEU A 252 -12.91 17.91 26.02
N GLU A 253 -12.94 16.99 26.99
CA GLU A 253 -11.97 15.89 27.09
C GLU A 253 -12.01 14.99 25.84
N MET A 254 -13.20 14.76 25.27
CA MET A 254 -13.34 14.01 24.02
C MET A 254 -12.78 14.74 22.81
N LEU A 255 -13.02 16.06 22.71
CA LEU A 255 -12.47 16.88 21.62
C LEU A 255 -10.94 16.91 21.68
N GLU A 256 -10.36 17.00 22.88
CA GLU A 256 -8.91 16.89 23.07
C GLU A 256 -8.39 15.51 22.66
N LEU A 257 -9.03 14.43 23.09
CA LEU A 257 -8.63 13.07 22.72
C LEU A 257 -8.67 12.88 21.19
N SER A 258 -9.73 13.37 20.54
CA SER A 258 -9.87 13.35 19.08
C SER A 258 -8.75 14.13 18.38
N LYS A 259 -8.39 15.30 18.92
CA LYS A 259 -7.29 16.12 18.41
C LYS A 259 -5.97 15.35 18.43
N PHE A 260 -5.57 14.75 19.55
CA PHE A 260 -4.27 14.08 19.66
C PHE A 260 -4.20 12.69 19.01
N THR A 261 -5.35 12.07 18.72
CA THR A 261 -5.42 10.79 18.00
C THR A 261 -5.55 10.95 16.48
N SER A 262 -5.77 12.18 16.00
CA SER A 262 -5.89 12.47 14.58
C SER A 262 -4.56 12.32 13.86
N VAL A 263 -4.57 11.60 12.72
CA VAL A 263 -3.42 11.51 11.80
C VAL A 263 -3.03 12.88 11.24
N PHE A 264 -3.95 13.85 11.26
CA PHE A 264 -3.71 15.22 10.78
C PHE A 264 -3.21 16.17 11.86
N TYR A 265 -3.08 15.72 13.12
CA TYR A 265 -2.50 16.55 14.15
C TYR A 265 -1.02 16.78 13.87
N ASN A 266 -0.65 18.05 13.74
CA ASN A 266 0.72 18.46 13.52
C ASN A 266 1.20 19.23 14.76
N PRO A 267 2.00 18.60 15.64
CA PRO A 267 2.52 19.28 16.81
C PRO A 267 3.40 20.45 16.39
N ASN A 268 3.22 21.60 17.03
CA ASN A 268 4.07 22.76 16.78
C ASN A 268 5.36 22.63 17.60
N PHE A 269 6.33 21.89 17.08
CA PHE A 269 7.59 21.64 17.77
C PHE A 269 8.46 22.89 17.83
N GLU A 270 8.75 23.32 19.04
CA GLU A 270 9.64 24.43 19.36
C GLU A 270 10.73 23.94 20.31
N LYS A 271 11.94 24.50 20.18
CA LYS A 271 13.04 24.21 21.11
C LYS A 271 12.84 25.06 22.36
N ILE A 272 12.52 24.43 23.49
CA ILE A 272 12.28 25.12 24.75
C ILE A 272 13.24 24.64 25.85
N ASN A 273 13.49 25.49 26.85
CA ASN A 273 14.13 25.09 28.10
C ASN A 273 13.10 24.34 28.95
N LEU A 274 13.24 23.02 29.02
CA LEU A 274 12.31 22.15 29.71
C LEU A 274 12.44 22.28 31.24
N SER A 275 13.62 22.65 31.74
CA SER A 275 13.86 22.90 33.16
C SER A 275 13.01 24.07 33.65
N ASP A 276 13.14 25.25 33.03
CA ASP A 276 12.38 26.45 33.38
C ASP A 276 10.88 26.25 33.17
N PHE A 277 10.51 25.54 32.09
CA PHE A 277 9.11 25.24 31.80
C PHE A 277 8.48 24.37 32.89
N LEU A 278 9.17 23.32 33.34
CA LEU A 278 8.68 22.46 34.40
C LEU A 278 8.59 23.20 35.74
N GLU A 279 9.60 23.99 36.10
CA GLU A 279 9.58 24.81 37.33
C GLU A 279 8.40 25.79 37.33
N SER A 280 8.22 26.53 36.23
CA SER A 280 7.10 27.48 36.10
C SER A 280 5.73 26.81 36.17
N THR A 281 5.60 25.62 35.59
CA THR A 281 4.35 24.84 35.65
C THR A 281 4.08 24.37 37.07
N LEU A 282 5.09 23.83 37.77
CA LEU A 282 4.94 23.34 39.15
C LEU A 282 4.63 24.44 40.16
N LEU A 283 5.14 25.65 39.96
CA LEU A 283 4.79 26.82 40.78
C LEU A 283 3.28 27.09 40.77
N SER A 284 2.60 26.89 39.63
CA SER A 284 1.14 27.09 39.55
C SER A 284 0.34 26.11 40.43
N PHE A 285 0.91 24.95 40.78
CA PHE A 285 0.29 23.93 41.61
C PHE A 285 0.64 24.07 43.10
N GLU A 286 1.64 24.86 43.44
CA GLU A 286 2.15 25.02 44.82
C GLU A 286 1.04 25.49 45.77
N ALA A 287 0.21 26.44 45.35
CA ALA A 287 -0.92 26.92 46.14
C ALA A 287 -1.93 25.80 46.44
N THR A 288 -2.28 24.97 45.44
CA THR A 288 -3.21 23.86 45.62
C THR A 288 -2.63 22.77 46.54
N CYS A 289 -1.34 22.45 46.38
CA CYS A 289 -0.63 21.54 47.27
C CYS A 289 -0.63 22.07 48.71
N TYR A 290 -0.35 23.36 48.90
CA TYR A 290 -0.37 24.01 50.22
C TYR A 290 -1.74 23.92 50.89
N PHE A 291 -2.83 24.24 50.19
CA PHE A 291 -4.19 24.12 50.73
C PHE A 291 -4.57 22.68 51.12
N LYS A 292 -4.02 21.68 50.45
CA LYS A 292 -4.23 20.26 50.75
C LYS A 292 -3.18 19.66 51.71
N LYS A 293 -2.26 20.47 52.24
CA LYS A 293 -1.11 20.03 53.05
C LYS A 293 -0.26 18.96 52.39
N ILE A 294 -0.05 19.07 51.09
CA ILE A 294 0.81 18.17 50.31
C ILE A 294 2.18 18.82 50.14
N THR A 295 3.26 18.09 50.44
CA THR A 295 4.63 18.56 50.21
C THR A 295 5.02 18.34 48.75
N LEU A 296 5.43 19.40 48.04
CA LEU A 296 5.96 19.33 46.68
C LEU A 296 7.50 19.36 46.71
N GLU A 297 8.13 18.28 46.26
CA GLU A 297 9.59 18.14 46.15
C GLU A 297 10.01 18.12 44.67
N THR A 298 11.02 18.90 44.28
CA THR A 298 11.49 18.97 42.89
C THR A 298 12.95 18.57 42.76
N LYS A 299 13.27 17.74 41.76
CA LYS A 299 14.64 17.37 41.37
C LYS A 299 14.79 17.51 39.86
N ILE A 300 15.06 18.73 39.41
CA ILE A 300 15.08 19.10 38.00
C ILE A 300 16.53 19.35 37.58
N GLU A 301 17.01 18.60 36.59
CA GLU A 301 18.29 18.88 35.94
C GLU A 301 18.23 20.24 35.24
N LYS A 302 19.26 21.06 35.39
CA LYS A 302 19.33 22.41 34.82
C LYS A 302 19.67 22.38 33.32
N ASP A 303 19.24 23.42 32.60
CA ASP A 303 19.57 23.66 31.19
C ASP A 303 19.23 22.49 30.24
N VAL A 304 18.10 21.82 30.47
CA VAL A 304 17.64 20.73 29.60
C VAL A 304 16.79 21.29 28.46
N TRP A 305 17.35 21.32 27.26
CA TRP A 305 16.64 21.79 26.06
C TRP A 305 16.05 20.63 25.25
N CYS A 306 14.78 20.74 24.85
CA CYS A 306 14.08 19.70 24.09
C CYS A 306 13.16 20.32 23.01
N TYR A 307 13.00 19.62 21.88
CA TYR A 307 12.00 19.98 20.87
C TYR A 307 10.65 19.36 21.22
N VAL A 308 9.67 20.18 21.60
CA VAL A 308 8.33 19.73 22.00
C VAL A 308 7.26 20.74 21.55
N ASP A 309 6.00 20.31 21.52
CA ASP A 309 4.87 21.24 21.44
C ASP A 309 4.55 21.75 22.86
N LYS A 310 4.83 23.03 23.11
CA LYS A 310 4.72 23.65 24.45
C LYS A 310 3.33 23.48 25.05
N ASN A 311 2.28 23.77 24.29
CA ASN A 311 0.89 23.68 24.76
C ASN A 311 0.50 22.24 25.09
N SER A 312 1.00 21.29 24.30
CA SER A 312 0.74 19.88 24.53
C SER A 312 1.47 19.37 25.76
N LEU A 313 2.72 19.80 25.95
CA LEU A 313 3.47 19.48 27.15
C LEU A 313 2.82 20.09 28.41
N GLU A 314 2.35 21.33 28.35
CA GLU A 314 1.61 21.98 29.44
C GLU A 314 0.39 21.15 29.86
N ARG A 315 -0.40 20.72 28.86
CA ARG A 315 -1.56 19.86 29.07
C ARG A 315 -1.19 18.50 29.65
N LEU A 316 -0.09 17.89 29.19
CA LEU A 316 0.42 16.64 29.72
C LEU A 316 0.76 16.78 31.21
N LEU A 317 1.50 17.83 31.56
CA LEU A 317 1.86 18.09 32.96
C LEU A 317 0.64 18.36 33.82
N SER A 318 -0.33 19.15 33.33
CA SER A 318 -1.55 19.42 34.08
C SER A 318 -2.28 18.12 34.43
N ILE A 319 -2.41 17.19 33.48
CA ILE A 319 -3.06 15.89 33.72
C ILE A 319 -2.33 15.08 34.80
N LEU A 320 -0.99 15.05 34.75
CA LEU A 320 -0.19 14.27 35.71
C LEU A 320 -0.19 14.90 37.10
N CYS A 321 -0.06 16.23 37.19
CA CYS A 321 -0.12 16.97 38.44
C CYS A 321 -1.51 16.91 39.08
N ASP A 322 -2.59 17.08 38.29
CA ASP A 322 -3.96 16.94 38.78
C ASP A 322 -4.21 15.54 39.36
N ASN A 323 -3.72 14.50 38.69
CA ASN A 323 -3.79 13.14 39.21
C ASN A 323 -2.98 13.00 40.51
N ALA A 324 -1.74 13.48 40.54
CA ALA A 324 -0.91 13.43 41.75
C ALA A 324 -1.61 14.10 42.94
N ILE A 325 -2.15 15.32 42.77
CA ILE A 325 -2.85 16.08 43.82
C ILE A 325 -4.16 15.40 44.24
N LYS A 326 -4.86 14.75 43.30
CA LYS A 326 -6.11 14.07 43.57
C LYS A 326 -5.90 12.80 44.41
N TYR A 327 -4.84 12.06 44.15
CA TYR A 327 -4.58 10.74 44.76
C TYR A 327 -3.55 10.77 45.90
N THR A 328 -3.14 11.96 46.34
CA THR A 328 -2.25 12.14 47.49
C THR A 328 -3.08 12.48 48.73
N PRO A 329 -2.95 11.73 49.84
CA PRO A 329 -3.61 12.06 51.10
C PRO A 329 -3.02 13.33 51.71
N GLU A 330 -3.71 13.89 52.70
CA GLU A 330 -3.20 14.99 53.54
C GLU A 330 -1.86 14.58 54.16
N ASP A 331 -0.91 15.53 54.27
CA ASP A 331 0.47 15.32 54.71
C ASP A 331 1.32 14.40 53.80
N GLY A 332 0.78 14.02 52.63
CA GLY A 332 1.49 13.27 51.61
C GLY A 332 2.53 14.10 50.84
N LYS A 333 3.20 13.45 49.88
CA LYS A 333 4.27 14.04 49.08
C LYS A 333 4.07 13.83 47.59
N ILE A 334 4.38 14.86 46.81
CA ILE A 334 4.50 14.81 45.35
C ILE A 334 5.95 15.14 44.99
N ARG A 335 6.55 14.34 44.11
CA ARG A 335 7.91 14.50 43.61
C ARG A 335 7.89 14.71 42.10
N ALA A 336 8.47 15.81 41.64
CA ALA A 336 8.68 16.06 40.21
C ALA A 336 10.18 15.95 39.87
N GLY A 337 10.49 15.21 38.81
CA GLY A 337 11.86 14.93 38.38
C GLY A 337 12.06 15.19 36.89
N LEU A 338 13.23 15.70 36.54
CA LEU A 338 13.69 15.83 35.16
C LEU A 338 15.13 15.36 35.04
N VAL A 339 15.37 14.38 34.17
CA VAL A 339 16.72 13.83 33.93
C VAL A 339 16.96 13.66 32.44
N ARG A 340 18.10 14.13 31.95
CA ARG A 340 18.56 13.93 30.58
C ARG A 340 19.31 12.60 30.48
N GLN A 341 18.93 11.77 29.51
CA GLN A 341 19.57 10.48 29.26
C GLN A 341 19.94 10.34 27.78
N LYS A 342 21.21 10.59 27.44
CA LYS A 342 21.76 10.50 26.07
C LYS A 342 20.93 11.29 25.04
N LYS A 343 20.02 10.62 24.32
CA LYS A 343 19.16 11.16 23.25
C LYS A 343 17.70 11.40 23.68
N LYS A 344 17.39 11.17 24.95
CA LYS A 344 16.05 11.28 25.50
C LYS A 344 16.08 12.13 26.77
N VAL A 345 14.93 12.67 27.13
CA VAL A 345 14.67 13.28 28.42
C VAL A 345 13.56 12.51 29.12
N THR A 346 13.73 12.31 30.41
CA THR A 346 12.78 11.59 31.26
C THR A 346 12.22 12.57 32.28
N LEU A 347 10.91 12.74 32.25
CA LEU A 347 10.13 13.52 33.20
C LEU A 347 9.33 12.56 34.08
N THR A 348 9.41 12.73 35.39
CA THR A 348 8.72 11.86 36.35
C THR A 348 7.88 12.71 37.29
N ILE A 349 6.61 12.33 37.46
CA ILE A 349 5.72 12.86 38.50
C ILE A 349 5.33 11.67 39.38
N SER A 350 5.76 11.69 40.63
CA SER A 350 5.46 10.65 41.62
C SER A 350 4.71 11.22 42.81
N ASN A 351 3.85 10.42 43.41
CA ASN A 351 3.11 10.81 44.60
C ASN A 351 2.94 9.64 45.58
N THR A 352 2.83 9.96 46.86
CA THR A 352 2.42 8.98 47.90
C THR A 352 0.91 8.80 47.88
N GLY A 353 0.40 7.61 48.20
CA GLY A 353 -1.05 7.39 48.30
C GLY A 353 -1.43 5.91 48.26
N GLU A 354 -2.69 5.65 47.91
CA GLU A 354 -3.28 4.30 47.82
C GLU A 354 -2.56 3.38 46.82
N GLY A 355 -1.80 3.97 45.88
CA GLY A 355 -1.12 3.23 44.82
C GLY A 355 -2.11 2.55 43.86
N ILE A 356 -1.58 1.70 42.99
CA ILE A 356 -2.31 1.00 41.95
C ILE A 356 -1.81 -0.46 41.96
N SER A 357 -2.74 -1.41 41.94
CA SER A 357 -2.38 -2.84 41.82
C SER A 357 -1.74 -3.14 40.46
N GLU A 358 -0.87 -4.15 40.40
CA GLU A 358 -0.22 -4.56 39.15
C GLU A 358 -1.21 -4.92 38.03
N GLU A 359 -2.38 -5.46 38.39
CA GLU A 359 -3.44 -5.75 37.44
C GLU A 359 -4.01 -4.46 36.82
N ASN A 360 -4.27 -3.46 37.66
CA ASN A 360 -4.88 -2.20 37.22
C ASN A 360 -3.90 -1.33 36.41
N ILE A 361 -2.58 -1.40 36.69
CA ILE A 361 -1.54 -0.65 35.94
C ILE A 361 -1.62 -0.92 34.44
N LYS A 362 -2.02 -2.13 34.03
CA LYS A 362 -2.16 -2.50 32.60
C LYS A 362 -3.27 -1.73 31.89
N HIS A 363 -4.26 -1.26 32.65
CA HIS A 363 -5.50 -0.69 32.14
C HIS A 363 -5.66 0.82 32.40
N ILE A 364 -4.85 1.44 33.26
CA ILE A 364 -5.01 2.87 33.62
C ILE A 364 -4.90 3.87 32.47
N PHE A 365 -4.29 3.46 31.34
CA PHE A 365 -4.20 4.29 30.13
C PHE A 365 -5.34 4.02 29.14
N GLU A 366 -6.22 3.06 29.43
CA GLU A 366 -7.44 2.80 28.65
C GLU A 366 -8.46 3.91 28.88
N ARG A 367 -9.31 4.12 27.88
CA ARG A 367 -10.31 5.20 27.91
C ARG A 367 -11.44 4.80 28.85
N PHE A 368 -11.90 5.74 29.68
CA PHE A 368 -12.98 5.54 30.67
C PHE A 368 -12.65 4.56 31.80
N TYR A 369 -11.40 4.07 31.87
CA TYR A 369 -10.98 3.18 32.94
C TYR A 369 -10.80 3.95 34.26
N LYS A 370 -11.24 3.37 35.36
CA LYS A 370 -11.13 3.91 36.72
C LYS A 370 -10.87 2.77 37.70
N VAL A 371 -9.99 3.02 38.67
CA VAL A 371 -9.61 2.04 39.70
C VAL A 371 -10.63 1.97 40.83
N SER A 372 -11.23 3.10 41.25
CA SER A 372 -12.27 3.10 42.29
C SER A 372 -13.48 3.98 41.91
N THR A 373 -14.56 3.78 42.66
CA THR A 373 -15.89 4.42 42.50
C THR A 373 -16.14 5.58 43.46
N ASP A 374 -15.11 6.11 44.13
CA ASP A 374 -15.29 7.14 45.16
C ASP A 374 -15.97 8.41 44.63
N VAL A 375 -16.67 9.11 45.52
CA VAL A 375 -17.48 10.29 45.19
C VAL A 375 -16.64 11.42 44.57
N GLU A 376 -15.42 11.65 45.06
CA GLU A 376 -14.49 12.61 44.43
C GLU A 376 -13.99 12.15 43.05
N GLN A 377 -13.90 10.83 42.85
CA GLN A 377 -13.47 10.24 41.58
C GLN A 377 -14.58 10.25 40.52
N SER A 378 -15.85 10.38 40.93
CA SER A 378 -17.02 10.51 40.05
C SER A 378 -17.01 11.78 39.16
N LYS A 379 -16.17 12.77 39.48
CA LYS A 379 -16.01 14.04 38.72
C LYS A 379 -15.13 13.94 37.48
N SER A 380 -14.33 12.88 37.33
CA SER A 380 -13.47 12.63 36.17
C SER A 380 -14.01 11.47 35.36
N PHE A 381 -13.97 11.53 34.02
CA PHE A 381 -14.51 10.46 33.16
C PHE A 381 -13.55 9.31 32.89
N GLY A 382 -12.30 9.37 33.37
CA GLY A 382 -11.29 8.37 33.07
C GLY A 382 -10.64 8.57 31.69
N LEU A 383 -10.67 9.79 31.15
CA LEU A 383 -10.03 10.12 29.87
C LEU A 383 -8.63 10.72 30.03
N GLY A 384 -8.32 11.35 31.17
CA GLY A 384 -7.07 12.09 31.40
C GLY A 384 -5.80 11.31 31.01
N LEU A 385 -5.57 10.12 31.60
CA LEU A 385 -4.36 9.34 31.30
C LEU A 385 -4.29 8.84 29.85
N SER A 386 -5.44 8.57 29.22
CA SER A 386 -5.49 8.24 27.78
C SER A 386 -5.13 9.43 26.89
N ILE A 387 -5.49 10.65 27.29
CA ILE A 387 -5.08 11.90 26.65
C ILE A 387 -3.58 12.13 26.86
N ALA A 388 -3.07 11.97 28.08
CA ALA A 388 -1.64 12.06 28.40
C ALA A 388 -0.80 11.11 27.53
N ARG A 389 -1.25 9.85 27.37
CA ARG A 389 -0.60 8.89 26.47
C ARG A 389 -0.61 9.35 25.01
N SER A 390 -1.73 9.86 24.53
CA SER A 390 -1.86 10.36 23.16
C SER A 390 -0.95 11.58 22.91
N ILE A 391 -0.83 12.48 23.89
CA ILE A 391 0.08 13.63 23.86
C ILE A 391 1.55 13.18 23.83
N ALA A 392 1.96 12.28 24.72
CA ALA A 392 3.33 11.78 24.74
C ALA A 392 3.71 11.10 23.41
N GLN A 393 2.79 10.31 22.85
CA GLN A 393 2.96 9.64 21.56
C GLN A 393 3.03 10.62 20.38
N SER A 394 2.23 11.70 20.39
CA SER A 394 2.26 12.72 19.32
C SER A 394 3.60 13.47 19.30
N MET A 395 4.26 13.61 20.46
CA MET A 395 5.62 14.13 20.58
C MET A 395 6.71 13.08 20.30
N GLY A 396 6.33 11.86 19.89
CA GLY A 396 7.26 10.78 19.57
C GLY A 396 7.88 10.07 20.78
N GLY A 397 7.33 10.32 21.97
CA GLY A 397 7.72 9.73 23.24
C GLY A 397 6.77 8.64 23.73
N GLU A 398 6.93 8.27 25.00
CA GLU A 398 6.18 7.22 25.69
C GLU A 398 5.88 7.64 27.13
N ILE A 399 4.80 7.11 27.71
CA ILE A 399 4.45 7.26 29.11
C ILE A 399 4.32 5.87 29.75
N SER A 400 4.86 5.71 30.95
CA SER A 400 4.75 4.51 31.77
C SER A 400 4.30 4.88 33.20
N CYS A 401 3.87 3.87 33.95
CA CYS A 401 3.49 4.00 35.35
C CYS A 401 4.13 2.88 36.16
N GLU A 402 4.71 3.22 37.30
CA GLU A 402 5.16 2.30 38.33
C GLU A 402 4.41 2.66 39.62
N SER A 403 3.93 1.65 40.36
CA SER A 403 3.19 1.90 41.58
C SER A 403 3.31 0.71 42.51
N GLU A 404 3.30 0.99 43.81
CA GLU A 404 3.18 -0.02 44.85
C GLU A 404 1.97 0.33 45.73
N PRO A 405 1.03 -0.61 45.93
CA PRO A 405 -0.16 -0.38 46.75
C PRO A 405 0.17 0.17 48.13
N ASN A 406 -0.61 1.18 48.56
CA ASN A 406 -0.48 1.90 49.83
C ASN A 406 0.89 2.58 50.05
N LYS A 407 1.65 2.81 48.98
CA LYS A 407 2.97 3.46 49.06
C LYS A 407 3.08 4.62 48.09
N TYR A 408 3.13 4.34 46.79
CA TYR A 408 3.38 5.38 45.80
C TYR A 408 2.85 5.03 44.42
N THR A 409 2.68 6.06 43.60
CA THR A 409 2.49 6.00 42.16
C THR A 409 3.51 6.91 41.50
N ALA A 410 4.07 6.51 40.37
CA ALA A 410 5.05 7.28 39.61
C ALA A 410 4.75 7.17 38.11
N PHE A 411 4.40 8.29 37.50
CA PHE A 411 4.24 8.41 36.06
C PHE A 411 5.54 8.94 35.45
N THR A 412 6.03 8.23 34.44
CA THR A 412 7.28 8.57 33.76
C THR A 412 7.03 8.80 32.28
N VAL A 413 7.32 10.01 31.80
CA VAL A 413 7.25 10.40 30.39
C VAL A 413 8.65 10.47 29.83
N THR A 414 8.88 9.78 28.72
CA THR A 414 10.16 9.80 28.01
C THR A 414 10.01 10.43 26.64
N LEU A 415 10.69 11.54 26.39
CA LEU A 415 10.63 12.29 25.13
C LEU A 415 12.00 12.26 24.40
N PRO A 416 12.04 12.23 23.06
CA PRO A 416 13.27 12.39 22.31
C PRO A 416 13.76 13.85 22.37
N LEU A 417 15.07 14.07 22.57
CA LEU A 417 15.65 15.43 22.63
C LEU A 417 15.60 16.15 21.27
N GLU A 418 15.71 15.38 20.19
CA GLU A 418 15.68 15.88 18.82
C GLU A 418 14.39 15.49 18.12
N LYS A 419 13.93 16.34 17.18
CA LYS A 419 12.81 16.03 16.31
C LYS A 419 13.10 14.73 15.55
N LYS A 420 12.32 13.67 15.79
CA LYS A 420 12.33 12.51 14.90
C LYS A 420 11.95 13.01 13.50
N LYS A 421 12.83 12.80 12.51
CA LYS A 421 12.47 12.91 11.09
C LYS A 421 11.43 11.83 10.76
N ASN A 422 10.16 12.06 11.06
CA ASN A 422 9.08 11.12 10.78
C ASN A 422 8.45 11.38 9.41
N GLN A 423 7.99 10.30 8.78
CA GLN A 423 7.53 10.13 7.39
C GLN A 423 6.44 11.11 6.89
N GLY A 424 5.84 11.93 7.75
CA GLY A 424 4.89 12.98 7.36
C GLY A 424 5.52 14.09 6.50
N GLU A 425 6.78 14.46 6.79
CA GLU A 425 7.51 15.45 5.97
C GLU A 425 7.82 14.89 4.57
N VAL A 426 8.06 13.58 4.44
CA VAL A 426 8.30 12.93 3.13
C VAL A 426 7.03 12.95 2.27
N ASN A 427 5.86 12.72 2.88
CA ASN A 427 4.59 12.79 2.16
C ASN A 427 4.17 14.23 1.81
N GLN A 428 4.42 15.22 2.68
CA GLN A 428 4.17 16.63 2.36
C GLN A 428 5.11 17.16 1.27
N LYS A 429 6.39 16.77 1.31
CA LYS A 429 7.34 17.13 0.25
C LYS A 429 6.90 16.54 -1.09
N ARG A 430 6.54 15.25 -1.13
CA ARG A 430 6.00 14.58 -2.33
C ARG A 430 4.68 15.16 -2.82
N LEU A 431 3.77 15.59 -1.93
CA LEU A 431 2.51 16.24 -2.30
C LEU A 431 2.74 17.67 -2.83
N SER A 432 3.70 18.40 -2.26
CA SER A 432 4.08 19.73 -2.75
C SER A 432 4.80 19.68 -4.10
N GLU A 433 5.66 18.66 -4.30
CA GLU A 433 6.33 18.37 -5.57
C GLU A 433 5.32 17.94 -6.63
N ARG A 434 4.41 17.01 -6.32
CA ARG A 434 3.31 16.61 -7.24
C ARG A 434 2.38 17.76 -7.61
N LYS A 435 2.11 18.71 -6.70
CA LYS A 435 1.31 19.91 -7.00
C LYS A 435 2.07 20.88 -7.91
N LYS A 436 3.39 21.02 -7.74
CA LYS A 436 4.24 21.81 -8.66
C LYS A 436 4.31 21.15 -10.04
N ASP A 437 4.49 19.85 -10.11
CA ASP A 437 4.55 19.09 -11.37
C ASP A 437 3.20 19.12 -12.10
N ALA A 438 2.08 18.97 -11.38
CA ALA A 438 0.74 19.09 -11.96
C ALA A 438 0.45 20.51 -12.47
N LYS A 439 0.94 21.54 -11.79
CA LYS A 439 0.82 22.94 -12.24
C LYS A 439 1.66 23.19 -13.49
N ALA A 440 2.90 22.70 -13.53
CA ALA A 440 3.76 22.79 -14.71
C ALA A 440 3.18 22.04 -15.92
N LEU A 441 2.56 20.87 -15.70
CA LEU A 441 1.91 20.09 -16.75
C LEU A 441 0.64 20.79 -17.29
N ALA A 442 -0.12 21.46 -16.42
CA ALA A 442 -1.29 22.25 -16.80
C ALA A 442 -0.91 23.51 -17.60
N GLU A 443 0.16 24.21 -17.20
CA GLU A 443 0.69 25.37 -17.92
C GLU A 443 1.24 24.96 -19.31
N THR A 444 1.89 23.79 -19.41
CA THR A 444 2.41 23.25 -20.68
C THR A 444 1.28 22.84 -21.63
N LYS A 445 0.20 22.21 -21.13
CA LYS A 445 -1.00 21.90 -21.93
C LYS A 445 -1.71 23.16 -22.42
N SER A 446 -1.87 24.16 -21.56
CA SER A 446 -2.51 25.44 -21.93
C SER A 446 -1.74 26.18 -23.05
N GLN A 447 -0.40 26.20 -23.00
CA GLN A 447 0.42 26.79 -24.06
C GLN A 447 0.38 25.99 -25.38
N THR A 448 0.28 24.66 -25.29
CA THR A 448 0.21 23.77 -26.46
C THR A 448 -1.15 23.89 -27.17
N ASP A 449 -2.24 24.00 -26.42
CA ASP A 449 -3.57 24.23 -26.95
C ASP A 449 -3.71 25.63 -27.57
N ALA A 450 -3.11 26.66 -26.95
CA ALA A 450 -3.07 28.01 -27.51
C ALA A 450 -2.30 28.10 -28.85
N LYS A 451 -1.20 27.34 -29.00
CA LYS A 451 -0.46 27.23 -30.28
C LYS A 451 -1.25 26.48 -31.35
N LYS A 452 -2.01 25.44 -30.98
CA LYS A 452 -2.89 24.68 -31.89
C LYS A 452 -4.07 25.51 -32.39
N VAL A 453 -4.67 26.35 -31.54
CA VAL A 453 -5.76 27.24 -31.93
C VAL A 453 -5.28 28.35 -32.88
N LYS A 454 -4.10 28.93 -32.63
CA LYS A 454 -3.49 29.93 -33.52
C LYS A 454 -3.11 29.35 -34.89
N SER A 455 -2.58 28.12 -34.96
CA SER A 455 -2.27 27.48 -36.25
C SER A 455 -3.53 27.14 -37.06
N LYS A 456 -4.62 26.76 -36.39
CA LYS A 456 -5.92 26.48 -37.02
C LYS A 456 -6.60 27.74 -37.56
N HIS A 457 -6.48 28.87 -36.85
CA HIS A 457 -6.96 30.17 -37.36
C HIS A 457 -6.12 30.67 -38.55
N LYS A 458 -4.80 30.51 -38.50
CA LYS A 458 -3.92 30.89 -39.62
C LYS A 458 -4.20 30.07 -40.89
N ARG A 459 -4.48 28.76 -40.76
CA ARG A 459 -4.88 27.91 -41.90
C ARG A 459 -6.24 28.30 -42.49
N ARG A 460 -7.23 28.65 -41.65
CA ARG A 460 -8.55 29.11 -42.12
C ARG A 460 -8.50 30.44 -42.87
N ALA A 461 -7.65 31.37 -42.43
CA ALA A 461 -7.46 32.66 -43.10
C ALA A 461 -6.78 32.52 -44.47
N LEU A 462 -5.79 31.63 -44.61
CA LEU A 462 -5.19 31.36 -45.93
C LEU A 462 -6.19 30.73 -46.91
N THR A 463 -6.98 29.75 -46.46
CA THR A 463 -7.98 29.10 -47.32
C THR A 463 -9.11 30.04 -47.76
N SER A 464 -9.49 31.05 -46.96
CA SER A 464 -10.51 32.02 -47.39
C SER A 464 -9.96 32.99 -48.44
N SER A 465 -8.70 33.41 -48.28
CA SER A 465 -8.04 34.28 -49.27
C SER A 465 -7.79 33.58 -50.62
N GLU A 466 -7.50 32.27 -50.61
CA GLU A 466 -7.37 31.48 -51.84
C GLU A 466 -8.73 31.24 -52.51
N SER A 467 -9.82 31.11 -51.75
CA SER A 467 -11.17 31.01 -52.32
C SER A 467 -11.69 32.34 -52.89
N GLU A 468 -11.37 33.49 -52.27
CA GLU A 468 -11.71 34.82 -52.80
C GLU A 468 -10.92 35.12 -54.08
N ASN A 469 -9.61 34.82 -54.12
CA ASN A 469 -8.81 35.03 -55.33
C ASN A 469 -9.28 34.15 -56.50
N ASN A 470 -9.62 32.87 -56.25
CA ASN A 470 -10.16 31.99 -57.30
C ASN A 470 -11.56 32.41 -57.80
N PHE A 471 -12.34 33.10 -56.95
CA PHE A 471 -13.65 33.63 -57.35
C PHE A 471 -13.48 34.85 -58.27
N ILE A 472 -12.60 35.79 -57.89
CA ILE A 472 -12.28 36.98 -58.69
C ILE A 472 -11.66 36.59 -60.03
N GLU A 473 -10.77 35.59 -60.07
CA GLU A 473 -10.14 35.13 -61.31
C GLU A 473 -11.14 34.45 -62.26
N LYS A 474 -12.17 33.78 -61.72
CA LYS A 474 -13.29 33.23 -62.52
C LYS A 474 -14.21 34.32 -63.05
N GLU A 475 -14.55 35.32 -62.25
CA GLU A 475 -15.38 36.46 -62.69
C GLU A 475 -14.67 37.25 -63.80
N THR A 476 -13.36 37.47 -63.67
CA THR A 476 -12.57 38.21 -64.66
C THR A 476 -12.51 37.48 -66.01
N ARG A 477 -12.32 36.15 -66.00
CA ARG A 477 -12.35 35.34 -67.23
C ARG A 477 -13.73 35.27 -67.88
N GLN A 478 -14.79 35.36 -67.08
CA GLN A 478 -16.16 35.33 -67.60
C GLN A 478 -16.52 36.66 -68.27
N ILE A 479 -16.07 37.79 -67.70
CA ILE A 479 -16.19 39.12 -68.30
C ILE A 479 -15.37 39.21 -69.60
N GLU A 480 -14.13 38.71 -69.64
CA GLU A 480 -13.34 38.66 -70.88
C GLU A 480 -13.98 37.78 -71.97
N SER A 481 -14.62 36.67 -71.59
CA SER A 481 -15.33 35.79 -72.53
C SER A 481 -16.64 36.37 -73.09
N ASP A 482 -17.29 37.26 -72.34
CA ASP A 482 -18.50 37.95 -72.77
C ASP A 482 -18.16 39.16 -73.66
N ASP A 483 -17.02 39.81 -73.45
CA ASP A 483 -16.51 40.91 -74.28
C ASP A 483 -15.98 40.43 -75.65
N GLU A 484 -15.46 39.19 -75.73
CA GLU A 484 -15.11 38.53 -77.01
C GLU A 484 -16.33 38.03 -77.81
N ARG A 485 -17.53 37.95 -77.20
CA ARG A 485 -18.78 37.60 -77.93
C ARG A 485 -19.55 38.82 -78.44
N GLN A 486 -19.12 40.04 -78.12
CA GLN A 486 -19.73 41.29 -78.59
C GLN A 486 -18.86 42.08 -79.58
N LYS A 487 -17.75 41.49 -80.05
CA LYS A 487 -16.98 41.92 -81.23
C LYS A 487 -17.10 40.87 -82.32
#